data_AF-A0A1A8V252-F1
#
_entry.id   AF-A0A1A8V252-F1
#
_cell.length_a   1.000
_cell.length_b   1.000
_cell.length_c   1.000
_cell.angle_alpha   90.00
_cell.angle_beta   90.00
_cell.angle_gamma   90.00
#
_symmetry.space_group_name_H-M   'P 1'
#
loop_
_entity.id
_entity.type
_entity.pdbx_description
1 polymer ?
#
loop_
_entity_poly.entity_id
_entity_poly.type
_entity_poly.pdbx_seq_one_letter_code
_entity_poly.pdbx_strand_id
1 'polypeptide(L)'
;MKSKEKQRHKLMVYEKTSVVSSSDEDSHTENLALLARREEASLQTSELHHRGKEYEGSDEEEEGEEASDDDDSTDVEEEGKGSESSGENETEEDDDDVGGSSGTQTKEEIRTELSHMSFEDIIMLQNKVGTKVYNEVAYGSRRSADVSKKKRLNKNRPVEISAKKPAPFIRQVVPSRKPMRRDPRFDDLSGEYKPEIFEKTYRFISDIKLREKEIIQKKLKKTKRDGEKRKELQFLLKRLENQERARLSQEQQRERELQFKRQQREQTHHGDHPFFLKKSDKKKLQLAEKYLDLKKSGKLENFLSKKRKRNAAKDRRKLPSHKTS
;
A
#
# COMPACT_ATOMS: atom_id res chain seq x y z
N MET A 1 4.89 -51.57 -55.25
CA MET A 1 4.07 -52.53 -54.48
C MET A 1 3.79 -51.91 -53.11
N LYS A 2 2.52 -51.80 -52.72
CA LYS A 2 2.04 -51.04 -51.56
C LYS A 2 2.23 -51.87 -50.27
N SER A 3 3.09 -51.44 -49.36
CA SER A 3 3.17 -51.98 -47.99
C SER A 3 2.38 -51.07 -47.04
N LYS A 4 1.12 -51.43 -46.74
CA LYS A 4 0.33 -50.83 -45.67
C LYS A 4 0.56 -51.64 -44.40
N GLU A 5 1.37 -51.11 -43.48
CA GLU A 5 1.58 -51.67 -42.15
C GLU A 5 0.37 -51.31 -41.27
N LYS A 6 -0.40 -52.32 -40.87
CA LYS A 6 -1.59 -52.18 -40.03
C LYS A 6 -1.15 -52.01 -38.57
N GLN A 7 -1.29 -50.80 -38.03
CA GLN A 7 -1.25 -50.58 -36.59
C GLN A 7 -2.46 -51.26 -35.94
N ARG A 8 -2.20 -52.25 -35.07
CA ARG A 8 -3.22 -52.91 -34.24
C ARG A 8 -3.53 -52.01 -33.05
N HIS A 9 -4.68 -51.34 -33.07
CA HIS A 9 -5.23 -50.66 -31.89
C HIS A 9 -5.68 -51.72 -30.87
N LYS A 10 -5.00 -51.79 -29.73
CA LYS A 10 -5.38 -52.66 -28.61
C LYS A 10 -6.48 -51.94 -27.82
N LEU A 11 -7.73 -52.30 -28.08
CA LEU A 11 -8.87 -51.86 -27.26
C LEU A 11 -8.78 -52.54 -25.89
N MET A 12 -8.47 -51.78 -24.85
CA MET A 12 -8.66 -52.25 -23.46
C MET A 12 -10.15 -52.17 -23.14
N VAL A 13 -10.77 -53.34 -23.09
CA VAL A 13 -12.12 -53.54 -22.57
C VAL A 13 -12.07 -53.32 -21.07
N TYR A 14 -12.68 -52.24 -20.58
CA TYR A 14 -12.96 -52.08 -19.16
C TYR A 14 -14.29 -52.76 -18.87
N GLU A 15 -14.24 -53.83 -18.08
CA GLU A 15 -15.43 -54.42 -17.47
C GLU A 15 -16.06 -53.40 -16.51
N LYS A 16 -17.30 -53.01 -16.78
CA LYS A 16 -18.11 -52.21 -15.86
C LYS A 16 -18.56 -53.11 -14.71
N THR A 17 -17.85 -53.05 -13.59
CA THR A 17 -18.38 -53.54 -12.31
C THR A 17 -19.49 -52.60 -11.86
N SER A 18 -20.75 -53.05 -11.96
CA SER A 18 -21.87 -52.40 -11.31
C SER A 18 -21.78 -52.62 -9.80
N VAL A 19 -21.42 -51.57 -9.06
CA VAL A 19 -21.58 -51.53 -7.60
C VAL A 19 -22.47 -50.35 -7.27
N VAL A 20 -23.70 -50.67 -6.89
CA VAL A 20 -24.60 -49.78 -6.18
C VAL A 20 -24.07 -49.66 -4.74
N SER A 21 -23.73 -48.45 -4.29
CA SER A 21 -23.93 -47.97 -2.91
C SER A 21 -23.13 -46.68 -2.61
N SER A 22 -23.85 -45.63 -2.22
CA SER A 22 -23.53 -44.65 -1.17
C SER A 22 -22.28 -43.75 -1.26
N SER A 23 -22.53 -42.43 -1.18
CA SER A 23 -21.74 -41.36 -0.53
C SER A 23 -21.09 -40.30 -1.44
N ASP A 24 -21.76 -39.14 -1.56
CA ASP A 24 -21.32 -37.89 -2.19
C ASP A 24 -20.27 -37.09 -1.39
N GLU A 25 -19.22 -37.73 -0.84
CA GLU A 25 -18.24 -37.02 0.03
C GLU A 25 -16.78 -37.11 -0.41
N ASP A 26 -16.46 -37.79 -1.52
CA ASP A 26 -15.07 -37.99 -1.97
C ASP A 26 -14.60 -37.02 -3.06
N SER A 27 -15.43 -36.09 -3.53
CA SER A 27 -15.04 -35.15 -4.59
C SER A 27 -13.99 -34.12 -4.11
N HIS A 28 -14.01 -33.73 -2.84
CA HIS A 28 -13.12 -32.69 -2.31
C HIS A 28 -11.70 -33.18 -1.99
N THR A 29 -11.55 -34.45 -1.63
CA THR A 29 -10.25 -35.09 -1.34
C THR A 29 -9.50 -35.39 -2.64
N GLU A 30 -10.22 -35.83 -3.67
CA GLU A 30 -9.64 -36.06 -5.00
C GLU A 30 -9.17 -34.76 -5.67
N ASN A 31 -9.92 -33.66 -5.51
CA ASN A 31 -9.53 -32.36 -6.04
C ASN A 31 -8.22 -31.83 -5.41
N LEU A 32 -8.01 -32.05 -4.11
CA LEU A 32 -6.79 -31.66 -3.41
C LEU A 32 -5.59 -32.55 -3.79
N ALA A 33 -5.83 -33.85 -3.98
CA ALA A 33 -4.81 -34.79 -4.45
C ALA A 33 -4.39 -34.52 -5.90
N LEU A 34 -5.34 -34.12 -6.76
CA LEU A 34 -5.07 -33.71 -8.14
C LEU A 34 -4.26 -32.40 -8.21
N LEU A 35 -4.52 -31.44 -7.31
CA LEU A 35 -3.72 -30.21 -7.18
C LEU A 35 -2.28 -30.51 -6.76
N ALA A 36 -2.06 -31.38 -5.78
CA ALA A 36 -0.72 -31.78 -5.34
C ALA A 36 0.06 -32.50 -6.45
N ARG A 37 -0.61 -33.37 -7.20
CA ARG A 37 0.00 -34.09 -8.33
C ARG A 37 0.33 -33.18 -9.52
N ARG A 38 -0.46 -32.11 -9.71
CA ARG A 38 -0.22 -31.06 -10.71
C ARG A 38 0.95 -30.16 -10.34
N GLU A 39 1.13 -29.85 -9.05
CA GLU A 39 2.31 -29.12 -8.56
C GLU A 39 3.59 -29.94 -8.73
N GLU A 40 3.56 -31.25 -8.42
CA GLU A 40 4.70 -32.15 -8.64
C GLU A 40 5.07 -32.29 -10.13
N ALA A 41 4.07 -32.32 -11.03
CA ALA A 41 4.32 -32.34 -12.48
C ALA A 41 4.83 -30.99 -13.02
N SER A 42 4.39 -29.86 -12.45
CA SER A 42 4.83 -28.52 -12.88
C SER A 42 6.30 -28.22 -12.57
N LEU A 43 6.89 -28.91 -11.58
CA LEU A 43 8.31 -28.82 -11.25
C LEU A 43 9.21 -29.62 -12.21
N GLN A 44 8.63 -30.49 -13.05
CA GLN A 44 9.35 -31.26 -14.08
C GLN A 44 9.26 -30.64 -15.48
N THR A 45 8.32 -29.73 -15.71
CA THR A 45 8.10 -29.09 -17.02
C THR A 45 8.16 -27.56 -16.89
N SER A 46 9.31 -27.01 -16.46
CA SER A 46 9.58 -25.57 -16.53
C SER A 46 10.34 -25.18 -17.81
N GLU A 47 10.23 -25.98 -18.86
CA GLU A 47 10.48 -25.56 -20.24
C GLU A 47 9.19 -25.81 -21.05
N LEU A 48 8.79 -24.82 -21.85
CA LEU A 48 7.71 -24.80 -22.85
C LEU A 48 6.35 -24.18 -22.42
N HIS A 49 6.24 -22.88 -22.71
CA HIS A 49 5.07 -22.04 -23.01
C HIS A 49 3.64 -22.60 -22.86
N HIS A 50 2.70 -21.77 -22.36
CA HIS A 50 1.54 -21.20 -23.08
C HIS A 50 0.63 -20.42 -22.11
N ARG A 51 0.34 -19.14 -22.36
CA ARG A 51 -0.68 -18.57 -23.26
C ARG A 51 -2.09 -18.65 -22.67
N GLY A 52 -2.69 -17.48 -22.46
CA GLY A 52 -3.92 -17.28 -21.70
C GLY A 52 -5.16 -17.98 -22.22
N LYS A 53 -6.10 -18.14 -21.29
CA LYS A 53 -7.54 -18.27 -21.55
C LYS A 53 -8.32 -17.54 -20.46
N GLU A 54 -9.15 -16.63 -20.93
CA GLU A 54 -10.27 -16.00 -20.24
C GLU A 54 -11.35 -17.05 -19.98
N TYR A 55 -12.05 -16.93 -18.84
CA TYR A 55 -13.36 -17.53 -18.64
C TYR A 55 -14.16 -16.66 -17.68
N GLU A 56 -15.31 -16.18 -18.17
CA GLU A 56 -16.38 -15.52 -17.42
C GLU A 56 -17.11 -16.53 -16.52
N GLY A 57 -17.70 -16.07 -15.41
CA GLY A 57 -18.70 -16.87 -14.70
C GLY A 57 -18.95 -16.49 -13.23
N SER A 58 -19.86 -15.53 -13.06
CA SER A 58 -20.86 -15.34 -11.98
C SER A 58 -20.43 -15.17 -10.51
N ASP A 59 -20.81 -14.00 -9.99
CA ASP A 59 -21.02 -13.65 -8.59
C ASP A 59 -21.96 -14.61 -7.86
N GLU A 60 -21.61 -14.95 -6.62
CA GLU A 60 -22.53 -14.96 -5.47
C GLU A 60 -21.76 -14.44 -4.24
N GLU A 61 -22.28 -13.37 -3.64
CA GLU A 61 -21.76 -12.77 -2.42
C GLU A 61 -22.16 -13.59 -1.19
N GLU A 62 -21.29 -13.66 -0.17
CA GLU A 62 -21.75 -13.80 1.21
C GLU A 62 -20.84 -12.99 2.15
N GLU A 63 -21.43 -11.96 2.74
CA GLU A 63 -20.85 -11.14 3.79
C GLU A 63 -20.67 -11.91 5.09
N GLY A 64 -19.58 -11.59 5.79
CA GLY A 64 -19.30 -12.10 7.13
C GLY A 64 -18.76 -10.98 8.00
N GLU A 65 -19.69 -10.23 8.59
CA GLU A 65 -19.44 -9.29 9.68
C GLU A 65 -18.91 -10.04 10.91
N GLU A 66 -17.74 -9.64 11.43
CA GLU A 66 -17.43 -9.84 12.84
C GLU A 66 -17.24 -8.47 13.50
N ALA A 67 -18.20 -8.15 14.36
CA ALA A 67 -18.23 -6.97 15.19
C ALA A 67 -17.04 -6.94 16.16
N SER A 68 -16.34 -5.80 16.19
CA SER A 68 -15.56 -5.37 17.34
C SER A 68 -16.09 -3.99 17.76
N ASP A 69 -16.86 -3.98 18.84
CA ASP A 69 -17.12 -2.77 19.63
C ASP A 69 -15.80 -2.25 20.21
N ASP A 70 -15.41 -1.04 19.82
CA ASP A 70 -14.79 -0.07 20.74
C ASP A 70 -15.09 1.33 20.19
N ASP A 71 -15.91 2.05 20.95
CA ASP A 71 -16.39 3.42 20.76
C ASP A 71 -15.38 4.40 21.37
N ASP A 72 -14.82 5.31 20.55
CA ASP A 72 -14.45 6.64 20.99
C ASP A 72 -14.59 7.63 19.82
N SER A 73 -15.70 8.34 19.85
CA SER A 73 -16.10 9.39 18.92
C SER A 73 -15.38 10.70 19.23
N THR A 74 -14.64 11.24 18.25
CA THR A 74 -14.44 12.69 18.15
C THR A 74 -14.64 13.16 16.72
N ASP A 75 -15.80 13.80 16.56
CA ASP A 75 -16.30 14.52 15.40
C ASP A 75 -15.45 15.78 15.13
N VAL A 76 -14.85 15.87 13.94
CA VAL A 76 -14.26 17.11 13.41
C VAL A 76 -14.65 17.20 11.94
N GLU A 77 -15.58 18.11 11.66
CA GLU A 77 -15.96 18.53 10.32
C GLU A 77 -14.77 19.16 9.57
N GLU A 78 -14.50 18.68 8.36
CA GLU A 78 -13.51 19.27 7.47
C GLU A 78 -14.20 19.89 6.23
N GLU A 79 -14.41 21.20 6.31
CA GLU A 79 -14.71 22.09 5.19
C GLU A 79 -13.45 22.24 4.31
N GLY A 80 -13.64 22.05 3.00
CA GLY A 80 -12.56 22.02 2.02
C GLY A 80 -11.79 23.34 1.86
N LYS A 81 -10.54 23.22 1.40
CA LYS A 81 -9.84 24.25 0.63
C LYS A 81 -8.56 23.74 -0.02
N GLY A 82 -8.50 23.95 -1.33
CA GLY A 82 -7.36 24.63 -1.97
C GLY A 82 -6.08 23.83 -2.14
N SER A 83 -5.99 23.17 -3.29
CA SER A 83 -4.75 22.86 -3.99
C SER A 83 -3.87 24.10 -4.15
N GLU A 84 -2.63 24.05 -3.66
CA GLU A 84 -1.53 24.88 -4.16
C GLU A 84 -0.23 24.06 -4.20
N SER A 85 -0.03 23.42 -5.36
CA SER A 85 1.24 22.86 -5.80
C SER A 85 2.19 23.99 -6.14
N SER A 86 3.20 24.21 -5.29
CA SER A 86 4.34 25.07 -5.56
C SER A 86 5.30 24.34 -6.50
N GLY A 87 5.14 24.58 -7.80
CA GLY A 87 6.10 24.18 -8.82
C GLY A 87 7.39 24.98 -8.69
N GLU A 88 8.48 24.26 -8.47
CA GLU A 88 9.85 24.74 -8.64
C GLU A 88 10.08 24.96 -10.14
N ASN A 89 10.30 26.20 -10.57
CA ASN A 89 10.81 26.48 -11.90
C ASN A 89 12.30 26.79 -11.77
N GLU A 90 13.07 25.86 -12.33
CA GLU A 90 14.48 25.98 -12.64
C GLU A 90 14.68 27.10 -13.67
N THR A 91 15.83 27.74 -13.54
CA THR A 91 16.46 28.68 -14.46
C THR A 91 16.49 28.13 -15.89
N GLU A 92 15.95 28.88 -16.84
CA GLU A 92 16.40 28.81 -18.23
C GLU A 92 17.01 30.15 -18.64
N GLU A 93 18.18 29.99 -19.24
CA GLU A 93 19.10 31.00 -19.71
C GLU A 93 18.56 31.68 -20.97
N ASP A 94 19.03 32.91 -21.21
CA ASP A 94 18.95 33.59 -22.50
C ASP A 94 19.49 32.67 -23.60
N ASP A 95 18.72 32.48 -24.66
CA ASP A 95 19.26 32.10 -25.97
C ASP A 95 18.62 33.01 -27.05
N ASP A 96 19.51 33.70 -27.74
CA ASP A 96 19.26 34.58 -28.86
C ASP A 96 18.69 33.83 -30.09
N ASP A 97 17.92 34.59 -30.87
CA ASP A 97 17.88 34.56 -32.35
C ASP A 97 17.81 33.21 -33.07
N VAL A 98 16.61 32.79 -33.48
CA VAL A 98 16.42 32.05 -34.75
C VAL A 98 15.16 32.53 -35.46
N GLY A 99 15.37 33.13 -36.64
CA GLY A 99 14.35 33.59 -37.56
C GLY A 99 13.42 32.49 -38.07
N GLY A 100 12.13 32.82 -38.07
CA GLY A 100 11.06 32.08 -38.73
C GLY A 100 10.11 33.06 -39.42
N SER A 101 10.40 33.35 -40.68
CA SER A 101 9.59 34.18 -41.57
C SER A 101 8.22 33.53 -41.84
N SER A 102 7.19 34.01 -41.13
CA SER A 102 5.80 34.01 -41.62
C SER A 102 5.01 35.18 -41.01
N GLY A 103 5.18 36.37 -41.60
CA GLY A 103 4.15 37.41 -41.68
C GLY A 103 3.42 37.85 -40.40
N THR A 104 4.14 38.12 -39.31
CA THR A 104 3.58 38.84 -38.15
C THR A 104 4.20 40.23 -38.10
N GLN A 105 3.42 41.26 -38.48
CA GLN A 105 3.86 42.65 -38.35
C GLN A 105 4.26 42.91 -36.90
N THR A 106 5.44 43.47 -36.68
CA THR A 106 5.88 43.80 -35.32
C THR A 106 4.96 44.87 -34.73
N LYS A 107 4.78 44.89 -33.40
CA LYS A 107 3.92 45.90 -32.73
C LYS A 107 4.31 47.33 -33.08
N GLU A 108 5.58 47.55 -33.41
CA GLU A 108 6.13 48.83 -33.82
C GLU A 108 5.68 49.20 -35.23
N GLU A 109 5.67 48.25 -36.17
CA GLU A 109 5.11 48.44 -37.50
C GLU A 109 3.62 48.83 -37.43
N ILE A 110 2.82 48.13 -36.64
CA ILE A 110 1.39 48.45 -36.46
C ILE A 110 1.21 49.87 -35.89
N ARG A 111 2.06 50.29 -34.94
CA ARG A 111 2.04 51.66 -34.42
C ARG A 111 2.40 52.69 -35.48
N THR A 112 3.40 52.41 -36.30
CA THR A 112 3.77 53.29 -37.41
C THR A 112 2.64 53.39 -38.42
N GLU A 113 2.01 52.28 -38.82
CA GLU A 113 0.86 52.26 -39.74
C GLU A 113 -0.33 53.05 -39.19
N LEU A 114 -0.66 52.85 -37.91
CA LEU A 114 -1.71 53.62 -37.23
C LEU A 114 -1.44 55.12 -37.19
N SER A 115 -0.17 55.55 -37.17
CA SER A 115 0.20 56.97 -37.19
C SER A 115 0.05 57.63 -38.57
N HIS A 116 0.09 56.85 -39.65
CA HIS A 116 -0.08 57.35 -41.02
C HIS A 116 -1.55 57.34 -41.48
N MET A 117 -2.45 56.70 -40.72
CA MET A 117 -3.88 56.70 -41.00
C MET A 117 -4.57 58.00 -40.55
N SER A 118 -5.62 58.40 -41.28
CA SER A 118 -6.41 59.57 -40.88
C SER A 118 -7.15 59.29 -39.57
N PHE A 119 -7.43 60.35 -38.79
CA PHE A 119 -8.12 60.21 -37.50
C PHE A 119 -9.49 59.54 -37.63
N GLU A 120 -10.21 59.79 -38.73
CA GLU A 120 -11.51 59.18 -39.01
C GLU A 120 -11.38 57.68 -39.25
N ASP A 121 -10.35 57.25 -39.98
CA ASP A 121 -10.06 55.84 -40.22
C ASP A 121 -9.67 55.11 -38.92
N ILE A 122 -8.91 55.76 -38.04
CA ILE A 122 -8.54 55.22 -36.73
C ILE A 122 -9.78 55.01 -35.86
N ILE A 123 -10.74 55.95 -35.87
CA ILE A 123 -12.02 55.80 -35.16
C ILE A 123 -12.84 54.65 -35.75
N MET A 124 -12.93 54.56 -37.08
CA MET A 124 -13.63 53.47 -37.74
C MET A 124 -13.01 52.11 -37.38
N LEU A 125 -11.67 52.02 -37.34
CA LEU A 125 -10.96 50.83 -36.94
C LEU A 125 -11.21 50.49 -35.47
N GLN A 126 -11.15 51.48 -34.57
CA GLN A 126 -11.45 51.31 -33.16
C GLN A 126 -12.88 50.79 -32.92
N ASN A 127 -13.86 51.27 -33.70
CA ASN A 127 -15.24 50.82 -33.63
C ASN A 127 -15.43 49.39 -34.20
N LYS A 128 -14.66 49.01 -35.23
CA LYS A 128 -14.71 47.67 -35.84
C LYS A 128 -14.03 46.60 -34.99
N VAL A 129 -12.84 46.89 -34.47
CA VAL A 129 -12.00 45.92 -33.73
C VAL A 129 -12.29 45.96 -32.22
N GLY A 130 -12.88 47.07 -31.74
CA GLY A 130 -13.23 47.29 -30.35
C GLY A 130 -12.14 48.04 -29.58
N THR A 131 -12.56 48.96 -28.71
CA THR A 131 -11.66 49.87 -27.97
C THR A 131 -10.62 49.15 -27.11
N LYS A 132 -10.97 47.98 -26.54
CA LYS A 132 -10.08 47.19 -25.68
C LYS A 132 -8.91 46.56 -26.45
N VAL A 133 -9.22 45.92 -27.58
CA VAL A 133 -8.21 45.27 -28.44
C VAL A 133 -7.32 46.32 -29.09
N TYR A 134 -7.91 47.42 -29.59
CA TYR A 134 -7.16 48.55 -30.13
C TYR A 134 -6.17 49.12 -29.10
N ASN A 135 -6.61 49.36 -27.86
CA ASN A 135 -5.75 49.90 -26.82
C ASN A 135 -4.64 48.93 -26.39
N GLU A 136 -4.90 47.63 -26.41
CA GLU A 136 -3.89 46.62 -26.10
C GLU A 136 -2.80 46.54 -27.17
N VAL A 137 -3.19 46.61 -28.45
CA VAL A 137 -2.23 46.59 -29.56
C VAL A 137 -1.48 47.93 -29.65
N ALA A 138 -2.19 49.07 -29.57
CA ALA A 138 -1.59 50.39 -29.68
C ALA A 138 -0.75 50.78 -28.44
N TYR A 139 -1.23 50.53 -27.22
CA TYR A 139 -0.57 50.99 -25.99
C TYR A 139 0.03 49.87 -25.14
N GLY A 140 -0.24 48.59 -25.45
CA GLY A 140 0.13 47.46 -24.62
C GLY A 140 -0.85 47.22 -23.47
N SER A 141 -0.90 45.97 -23.00
CA SER A 141 -1.60 45.63 -21.77
C SER A 141 -1.00 46.41 -20.60
N ARG A 142 -1.78 47.30 -19.99
CA ARG A 142 -1.42 47.97 -18.74
C ARG A 142 -1.50 46.97 -17.59
N ARG A 143 -0.59 46.00 -17.54
CA ARG A 143 -0.30 45.31 -16.28
C ARG A 143 0.19 46.40 -15.34
N SER A 144 -0.52 46.62 -14.23
CA SER A 144 -0.08 47.55 -13.20
C SER A 144 1.34 47.17 -12.85
N ALA A 145 2.32 48.01 -13.21
CA ALA A 145 3.69 47.82 -12.78
C ALA A 145 3.63 47.68 -11.26
N ASP A 146 3.94 46.48 -10.77
CA ASP A 146 3.93 46.17 -9.36
C ASP A 146 4.85 47.21 -8.71
N VAL A 147 4.27 48.12 -7.93
CA VAL A 147 5.00 49.28 -7.41
C VAL A 147 6.08 48.71 -6.51
N SER A 148 7.28 48.58 -7.06
CA SER A 148 8.40 47.96 -6.38
C SER A 148 8.55 48.64 -5.03
N LYS A 149 8.29 47.88 -3.96
CA LYS A 149 8.47 48.37 -2.60
C LYS A 149 9.96 48.69 -2.50
N LYS A 150 10.33 49.99 -2.54
CA LYS A 150 11.72 50.43 -2.45
C LYS A 150 12.37 49.74 -1.25
N LYS A 151 13.31 48.81 -1.52
CA LYS A 151 14.00 48.06 -0.45
C LYS A 151 14.88 49.03 0.32
N ARG A 152 14.95 48.86 1.64
CA ARG A 152 15.84 49.64 2.51
C ARG A 152 17.29 49.25 2.19
N LEU A 153 18.17 50.23 2.07
CA LEU A 153 19.62 49.98 1.93
C LEU A 153 20.26 49.43 3.22
N ASN A 154 19.70 49.78 4.40
CA ASN A 154 20.14 49.27 5.70
C ASN A 154 18.93 49.17 6.65
N LYS A 155 18.96 48.24 7.60
CA LYS A 155 17.89 47.94 8.56
C LYS A 155 17.56 49.09 9.53
N ASN A 156 18.43 50.09 9.63
CA ASN A 156 18.23 51.29 10.47
C ASN A 156 17.83 52.55 9.66
N ARG A 157 17.72 52.47 8.33
CA ARG A 157 17.38 53.65 7.48
C ARG A 157 15.86 53.84 7.36
N PRO A 158 15.27 55.02 7.61
CA PRO A 158 13.83 55.22 7.43
C PRO A 158 13.39 55.01 5.97
N VAL A 159 12.12 54.64 5.76
CA VAL A 159 11.50 54.46 4.44
C VAL A 159 10.50 55.57 4.19
N GLU A 160 10.58 56.19 3.02
CA GLU A 160 9.57 57.12 2.54
C GLU A 160 8.28 56.35 2.19
N ILE A 161 7.17 56.73 2.82
CA ILE A 161 5.83 56.23 2.54
C ILE A 161 4.94 57.39 2.07
N SER A 162 4.02 57.12 1.13
CA SER A 162 3.09 58.14 0.65
C SER A 162 2.10 58.51 1.74
N ALA A 163 1.91 59.81 1.97
CA ALA A 163 0.92 60.35 2.91
C ALA A 163 -0.54 59.97 2.56
N LYS A 164 -0.77 59.49 1.33
CA LYS A 164 -2.09 58.98 0.89
C LYS A 164 -2.40 57.58 1.43
N LYS A 165 -1.43 56.88 2.01
CA LYS A 165 -1.64 55.55 2.61
C LYS A 165 -2.07 55.73 4.06
N PRO A 166 -3.33 55.43 4.43
CA PRO A 166 -3.77 55.51 5.81
C PRO A 166 -3.02 54.48 6.66
N ALA A 167 -2.74 54.82 7.92
CA ALA A 167 -2.16 53.87 8.85
C ALA A 167 -3.15 52.72 9.10
N PRO A 168 -2.74 51.43 9.01
CA PRO A 168 -3.65 50.33 9.29
C PRO A 168 -4.07 50.37 10.76
N PHE A 169 -5.38 50.27 11.02
CA PHE A 169 -5.96 50.31 12.36
C PHE A 169 -5.53 49.11 13.21
N ILE A 170 -5.40 47.93 12.58
CA ILE A 170 -5.00 46.69 13.23
C ILE A 170 -3.53 46.41 12.92
N ARG A 171 -2.72 46.25 13.96
CA ARG A 171 -1.32 45.80 13.82
C ARG A 171 -1.31 44.34 13.40
N GLN A 172 -0.62 44.01 12.32
CA GLN A 172 -0.36 42.61 11.95
C GLN A 172 0.56 41.99 13.01
N VAL A 173 -0.02 41.21 13.93
CA VAL A 173 0.73 40.42 14.90
C VAL A 173 1.32 39.24 14.16
N VAL A 174 2.63 39.29 13.88
CA VAL A 174 3.36 38.13 13.35
C VAL A 174 3.56 37.16 14.51
N PRO A 175 2.93 35.97 14.50
CA PRO A 175 3.13 35.00 15.57
C PRO A 175 4.60 34.53 15.54
N SER A 176 5.37 34.92 16.55
CA SER A 176 6.72 34.39 16.73
C SER A 176 6.62 32.94 17.22
N ARG A 177 7.11 31.98 16.43
CA ARG A 177 7.21 30.58 16.88
C ARG A 177 8.18 30.51 18.05
N LYS A 178 7.66 30.28 19.27
CA LYS A 178 8.50 30.06 20.45
C LYS A 178 9.14 28.67 20.32
N PRO A 179 10.47 28.51 20.53
CA PRO A 179 11.09 27.20 20.52
C PRO A 179 10.57 26.38 21.71
N MET A 180 9.73 25.40 21.43
CA MET A 180 9.27 24.43 22.43
C MET A 180 10.34 23.36 22.60
N ARG A 181 10.70 23.04 23.85
CA ARG A 181 11.55 21.89 24.15
C ARG A 181 10.73 20.62 23.85
N ARG A 182 11.21 19.82 22.91
CA ARG A 182 10.56 18.58 22.47
C ARG A 182 11.25 17.38 23.14
N ASP A 183 10.47 16.46 23.68
CA ASP A 183 10.98 15.16 24.14
C ASP A 183 10.91 14.20 22.94
N PRO A 184 12.04 13.70 22.42
CA PRO A 184 12.04 12.84 21.23
C PRO A 184 11.28 11.52 21.44
N ARG A 185 10.94 11.15 22.69
CA ARG A 185 10.10 9.99 22.96
C ARG A 185 8.61 10.25 22.70
N PHE A 186 8.21 11.51 22.76
CA PHE A 186 6.81 11.96 22.70
C PHE A 186 6.59 13.06 21.66
N ASP A 187 7.57 13.35 20.81
CA ASP A 187 7.47 14.35 19.75
C ASP A 187 7.01 13.67 18.47
N ASP A 188 5.89 14.14 17.91
CA ASP A 188 5.26 13.56 16.72
C ASP A 188 6.21 13.53 15.50
N LEU A 189 7.21 14.42 15.48
CA LEU A 189 8.25 14.46 14.45
C LEU A 189 9.28 13.32 14.55
N SER A 190 9.31 12.56 15.65
CA SER A 190 10.29 11.49 15.88
C SER A 190 9.96 10.19 15.13
N GLY A 191 8.82 10.14 14.44
CA GLY A 191 8.42 9.05 13.55
C GLY A 191 7.79 7.86 14.26
N GLU A 192 7.45 6.84 13.48
CA GLU A 192 6.70 5.66 13.95
C GLU A 192 7.59 4.49 14.37
N TYR A 193 7.04 3.60 15.20
CA TYR A 193 7.71 2.38 15.64
C TYR A 193 7.98 1.41 14.46
N LYS A 194 9.26 1.21 14.16
CA LYS A 194 9.72 0.24 13.16
C LYS A 194 10.30 -1.00 13.85
N PRO A 195 9.63 -2.17 13.79
CA PRO A 195 10.05 -3.37 14.51
C PRO A 195 11.44 -3.87 14.08
N GLU A 196 11.78 -3.72 12.80
CA GLU A 196 13.08 -4.15 12.26
C GLU A 196 14.25 -3.36 12.87
N ILE A 197 14.07 -2.04 13.03
CA ILE A 197 15.10 -1.17 13.62
C ILE A 197 15.18 -1.46 15.12
N PHE A 198 14.02 -1.62 15.78
CA PHE A 198 13.96 -1.93 17.19
C PHE A 198 14.67 -3.25 17.53
N GLU A 199 14.40 -4.31 16.78
CA GLU A 199 15.03 -5.63 17.00
C GLU A 199 16.55 -5.59 16.81
N LYS A 200 17.04 -4.77 15.86
CA LYS A 200 18.48 -4.57 15.63
C LYS A 200 19.14 -3.72 16.72
N THR A 201 18.56 -2.57 17.03
CA THR A 201 19.11 -1.59 18.00
C THR A 201 19.05 -2.11 19.43
N TYR A 202 17.97 -2.80 19.80
CA TYR A 202 17.73 -3.33 21.14
C TYR A 202 17.85 -4.85 21.20
N ARG A 203 18.78 -5.42 20.42
CA ARG A 203 19.01 -6.88 20.39
C ARG A 203 19.23 -7.46 21.78
N PHE A 204 19.98 -6.77 22.64
CA PHE A 204 20.29 -7.22 24.02
C PHE A 204 19.05 -7.49 24.89
N ILE A 205 17.87 -6.93 24.54
CA ILE A 205 16.62 -7.20 25.25
C ILE A 205 16.24 -8.68 25.14
N SER A 206 16.57 -9.37 24.02
CA SER A 206 16.35 -10.82 23.95
C SER A 206 17.14 -11.56 25.02
N ASP A 207 18.39 -11.15 25.22
CA ASP A 207 19.32 -11.84 26.12
C ASP A 207 18.94 -11.60 27.58
N ILE A 208 18.41 -10.41 27.89
CA ILE A 208 17.79 -10.12 29.19
C ILE A 208 16.58 -11.03 29.42
N LYS A 209 15.65 -11.10 28.46
CA LYS A 209 14.43 -11.93 28.57
C LYS A 209 14.75 -13.42 28.73
N LEU A 210 15.77 -13.93 28.04
CA LEU A 210 16.25 -15.30 28.20
C LEU A 210 16.76 -15.55 29.62
N ARG A 211 17.59 -14.65 30.16
CA ARG A 211 18.07 -14.73 31.56
C ARG A 211 16.92 -14.68 32.56
N GLU A 212 15.93 -13.81 32.37
CA GLU A 212 14.74 -13.72 33.21
C GLU A 212 13.95 -15.04 33.22
N LYS A 213 13.75 -15.64 32.04
CA LYS A 213 13.10 -16.95 31.89
C LYS A 213 13.84 -18.03 32.67
N GLU A 214 15.17 -18.09 32.58
CA GLU A 214 15.97 -19.02 33.36
C GLU A 214 15.85 -18.79 34.87
N ILE A 215 15.85 -17.54 35.32
CA ILE A 215 15.67 -17.20 36.73
C ILE A 215 14.30 -17.69 37.23
N ILE A 216 13.24 -17.50 36.46
CA ILE A 216 11.89 -17.97 36.81
C ILE A 216 11.85 -19.49 36.86
N GLN A 217 12.46 -20.19 35.90
CA GLN A 217 12.57 -21.65 35.94
C GLN A 217 13.33 -22.14 37.18
N LYS A 218 14.44 -21.49 37.54
CA LYS A 218 15.21 -21.81 38.75
C LYS A 218 14.37 -21.58 40.01
N LYS A 219 13.64 -20.45 40.10
CA LYS A 219 12.70 -20.16 41.20
C LYS A 219 11.61 -21.22 41.29
N LEU A 220 11.01 -21.61 40.17
CA LEU A 220 9.97 -22.63 40.11
C LEU A 220 10.45 -24.01 40.60
N LYS A 221 11.71 -24.37 40.33
CA LYS A 221 12.32 -25.61 40.83
C LYS A 221 12.54 -25.58 42.36
N LYS A 222 12.86 -24.40 42.91
CA LYS A 222 13.08 -24.20 44.36
C LYS A 222 11.77 -24.13 45.15
N THR A 223 10.74 -23.47 44.61
CA THR A 223 9.45 -23.31 45.26
C THR A 223 8.60 -24.58 45.12
N LYS A 224 8.69 -25.46 46.12
CA LYS A 224 7.92 -26.72 46.20
C LYS A 224 6.77 -26.68 47.21
N ARG A 225 6.91 -25.93 48.32
CA ARG A 225 5.93 -25.88 49.43
C ARG A 225 4.80 -24.89 49.19
N ASP A 226 5.09 -23.72 48.63
CA ASP A 226 4.09 -22.66 48.43
C ASP A 226 3.33 -22.87 47.11
N GLY A 227 2.13 -23.45 47.19
CA GLY A 227 1.31 -23.78 46.02
C GLY A 227 0.88 -22.57 45.19
N GLU A 228 0.52 -21.46 45.83
CA GLU A 228 0.05 -20.23 45.15
C GLU A 228 1.20 -19.55 44.39
N LYS A 229 2.31 -19.26 45.07
CA LYS A 229 3.51 -18.69 44.44
C LYS A 229 4.03 -19.57 43.31
N ARG A 230 3.92 -20.90 43.44
CA ARG A 230 4.28 -21.83 42.36
C ARG A 230 3.38 -21.66 41.13
N LYS A 231 2.06 -21.50 41.32
CA LYS A 231 1.11 -21.23 40.23
C LYS A 231 1.40 -19.90 39.55
N GLU A 232 1.68 -18.85 40.32
CA GLU A 232 2.06 -17.54 39.77
C GLU A 232 3.33 -17.62 38.92
N LEU A 233 4.37 -18.31 39.42
CA LEU A 233 5.61 -18.52 38.67
C LEU A 233 5.39 -19.35 37.39
N GLN A 234 4.52 -20.35 37.43
CA GLN A 234 4.15 -21.13 36.24
C GLN A 234 3.41 -20.26 35.22
N PHE A 235 2.46 -19.44 35.68
CA PHE A 235 1.72 -18.53 34.83
C PHE A 235 2.65 -17.51 34.15
N LEU A 236 3.56 -16.91 34.93
CA LEU A 236 4.56 -15.98 34.42
C LEU A 236 5.48 -16.63 33.38
N LEU A 237 5.96 -17.85 33.65
CA LEU A 237 6.77 -18.61 32.69
C LEU A 237 6.01 -18.86 31.38
N LYS A 238 4.75 -19.31 31.48
CA LYS A 238 3.89 -19.55 30.32
C LYS A 238 3.64 -18.26 29.52
N ARG A 239 3.43 -17.13 30.20
CA ARG A 239 3.27 -15.81 29.57
C ARG A 239 4.53 -15.43 28.78
N LEU A 240 5.71 -15.56 29.38
CA LEU A 240 6.97 -15.26 28.70
C LEU A 240 7.22 -16.16 27.49
N GLU A 241 6.97 -17.47 27.62
CA GLU A 241 7.09 -18.40 26.50
C GLU A 241 6.11 -18.08 25.37
N ASN A 242 4.88 -17.68 25.68
CA ASN A 242 3.90 -17.32 24.68
C ASN A 242 4.28 -16.03 23.95
N GLN A 243 4.79 -15.02 24.68
CA GLN A 243 5.31 -13.80 24.08
C GLN A 243 6.50 -14.07 23.15
N GLU A 244 7.43 -14.94 23.58
CA GLU A 244 8.56 -15.38 22.77
C GLU A 244 8.11 -16.10 21.50
N ARG A 245 7.19 -17.07 21.61
CA ARG A 245 6.61 -17.77 20.45
C ARG A 245 5.89 -16.83 19.49
N ALA A 246 5.12 -15.87 20.01
CA ALA A 246 4.42 -14.88 19.20
C ALA A 246 5.40 -13.99 18.43
N ARG A 247 6.45 -13.50 19.12
CA ARG A 247 7.52 -12.73 18.48
C ARG A 247 8.20 -13.52 17.37
N LEU A 248 8.67 -14.73 17.66
CA LEU A 248 9.34 -15.58 16.67
C LEU A 248 8.44 -15.87 15.46
N SER A 249 7.15 -16.12 15.68
CA SER A 249 6.20 -16.32 14.59
C SER A 249 6.03 -15.07 13.72
N GLN A 250 6.04 -13.87 14.30
CA GLN A 250 5.98 -12.62 13.54
C GLN A 250 7.28 -12.38 12.77
N GLU A 251 8.44 -12.64 13.41
CA GLU A 251 9.76 -12.50 12.79
C GLU A 251 9.90 -13.43 11.57
N GLN A 252 9.50 -14.70 11.69
CA GLN A 252 9.46 -15.64 10.57
C GLN A 252 8.50 -15.19 9.45
N GLN A 253 7.36 -14.59 9.80
CA GLN A 253 6.44 -14.04 8.79
C GLN A 253 7.08 -12.89 8.02
N ARG A 254 7.71 -11.94 8.73
CA ARG A 254 8.42 -10.82 8.12
C ARG A 254 9.58 -11.30 7.27
N GLU A 255 10.36 -12.27 7.74
CA GLU A 255 11.47 -12.84 6.99
C GLU A 255 10.99 -13.48 5.68
N ARG A 256 9.92 -14.27 5.71
CA ARG A 256 9.31 -14.84 4.50
C ARG A 256 8.86 -13.77 3.50
N GLU A 257 8.24 -12.69 4.00
CA GLU A 257 7.83 -11.57 3.13
C GLU A 257 9.02 -10.83 2.53
N LEU A 258 10.09 -10.62 3.31
CA LEU A 258 11.32 -10.00 2.83
C LEU A 258 12.03 -10.88 1.79
N GLN A 259 12.09 -12.20 2.01
CA GLN A 259 12.63 -13.16 1.06
C GLN A 259 11.84 -13.14 -0.26
N PHE A 260 10.51 -13.13 -0.20
CA PHE A 260 9.68 -13.02 -1.39
C PHE A 260 9.92 -11.70 -2.17
N LYS A 261 9.96 -10.56 -1.46
CA LYS A 261 10.30 -9.26 -2.06
C LYS A 261 11.71 -9.22 -2.66
N ARG A 262 12.65 -9.98 -2.11
CA ARG A 262 14.01 -10.10 -2.64
C ARG A 262 14.01 -10.91 -3.93
N GLN A 263 13.37 -12.08 -3.95
CA GLN A 263 13.24 -12.91 -5.16
C GLN A 263 12.56 -12.15 -6.30
N GLN A 264 11.49 -11.42 -6.00
CA GLN A 264 10.79 -10.59 -6.99
C GLN A 264 11.71 -9.50 -7.57
N ARG A 265 12.52 -8.84 -6.73
CA ARG A 265 13.50 -7.85 -7.20
C ARG A 265 14.57 -8.48 -8.09
N GLU A 266 15.04 -9.68 -7.75
CA GLU A 266 16.01 -10.43 -8.54
C GLU A 266 15.42 -10.79 -9.91
N GLN A 267 14.19 -11.31 -9.97
CA GLN A 267 13.47 -11.57 -11.23
C GLN A 267 13.30 -10.30 -12.08
N THR A 268 12.90 -9.19 -11.47
CA THR A 268 12.79 -7.91 -12.19
C THR A 268 14.13 -7.41 -12.70
N HIS A 269 15.22 -7.62 -11.95
CA HIS A 269 16.56 -7.32 -12.42
C HIS A 269 16.96 -8.20 -13.62
N HIS A 270 16.45 -9.43 -13.70
CA HIS A 270 16.61 -10.31 -14.87
C HIS A 270 15.73 -9.93 -16.08
N GLY A 271 14.83 -8.95 -15.94
CA GLY A 271 13.96 -8.46 -17.01
C GLY A 271 12.51 -8.96 -16.93
N ASP A 272 12.17 -9.79 -15.93
CA ASP A 272 10.80 -10.24 -15.72
C ASP A 272 9.92 -9.15 -15.11
N HIS A 273 8.62 -9.18 -15.41
CA HIS A 273 7.69 -8.22 -14.83
C HIS A 273 7.47 -8.48 -13.32
N PRO A 274 7.47 -7.43 -12.47
CA PRO A 274 7.25 -7.60 -11.04
C PRO A 274 5.85 -8.15 -10.76
N PHE A 275 5.78 -9.33 -10.11
CA PHE A 275 4.52 -9.98 -9.75
C PHE A 275 4.21 -9.93 -8.23
N PHE A 276 3.04 -9.43 -7.87
CA PHE A 276 2.57 -9.37 -6.49
C PHE A 276 1.49 -10.42 -6.23
N LEU A 277 1.77 -11.36 -5.31
CA LEU A 277 0.77 -12.33 -4.86
C LEU A 277 -0.42 -11.65 -4.17
N LYS A 278 -1.64 -12.09 -4.52
CA LYS A 278 -2.85 -11.72 -3.80
C LYS A 278 -2.80 -12.21 -2.35
N LYS A 279 -3.51 -11.52 -1.45
CA LYS A 279 -3.58 -11.90 -0.02
C LYS A 279 -4.10 -13.33 0.17
N SER A 280 -5.05 -13.77 -0.65
CA SER A 280 -5.57 -15.14 -0.67
C SER A 280 -4.48 -16.18 -0.98
N ASP A 281 -3.67 -15.91 -1.99
CA ASP A 281 -2.63 -16.84 -2.44
C ASP A 281 -1.48 -16.92 -1.45
N LYS A 282 -1.12 -15.78 -0.82
CA LYS A 282 -0.20 -15.77 0.33
C LYS A 282 -0.70 -16.66 1.47
N LYS A 283 -2.00 -16.61 1.80
CA LYS A 283 -2.59 -17.49 2.83
C LYS A 283 -2.54 -18.97 2.43
N LYS A 284 -2.79 -19.31 1.15
CA LYS A 284 -2.67 -20.69 0.64
C LYS A 284 -1.24 -21.21 0.78
N LEU A 285 -0.24 -20.42 0.39
CA LEU A 285 1.18 -20.77 0.55
C LEU A 285 1.54 -21.01 2.03
N GLN A 286 1.11 -20.12 2.93
CA GLN A 286 1.32 -20.30 4.37
C GLN A 286 0.62 -21.56 4.93
N LEU A 287 -0.56 -21.90 4.40
CA LEU A 287 -1.27 -23.12 4.80
C LEU A 287 -0.56 -24.38 4.28
N ALA A 288 -0.04 -24.35 3.05
CA ALA A 288 0.75 -25.44 2.48
C ALA A 288 2.03 -25.68 3.28
N GLU A 289 2.78 -24.62 3.62
CA GLU A 289 3.97 -24.70 4.47
C GLU A 289 3.64 -25.31 5.84
N LYS A 290 2.60 -24.80 6.53
CA LYS A 290 2.15 -25.37 7.81
C LYS A 290 1.72 -26.83 7.69
N TYR A 291 1.10 -27.22 6.58
CA TYR A 291 0.73 -28.62 6.33
C TYR A 291 1.97 -29.50 6.22
N LEU A 292 2.98 -29.06 5.47
CA LEU A 292 4.26 -29.77 5.34
C LEU A 292 4.97 -29.89 6.70
N ASP A 293 4.99 -28.83 7.50
CA ASP A 293 5.58 -28.86 8.84
C ASP A 293 4.85 -29.82 9.79
N LEU A 294 3.52 -29.84 9.74
CA LEU A 294 2.72 -30.79 10.50
C LEU A 294 2.93 -32.23 10.05
N LYS A 295 3.06 -32.45 8.73
CA LYS A 295 3.37 -33.76 8.14
C LYS A 295 4.74 -34.24 8.59
N LYS A 296 5.76 -33.39 8.51
CA LYS A 296 7.13 -33.65 9.01
C LYS A 296 7.13 -33.98 10.51
N SER A 297 6.35 -33.27 11.30
CA SER A 297 6.26 -33.49 12.75
C SER A 297 5.40 -34.69 13.17
N GLY A 298 4.71 -35.35 12.23
CA GLY A 298 3.77 -36.45 12.50
C GLY A 298 2.48 -36.04 13.24
N LYS A 299 2.18 -34.74 13.32
CA LYS A 299 1.00 -34.20 14.06
C LYS A 299 -0.18 -33.86 13.15
N LEU A 300 -0.04 -34.12 11.85
CA LEU A 300 -1.04 -33.77 10.84
C LEU A 300 -2.40 -34.42 11.09
N GLU A 301 -2.45 -35.74 11.29
CA GLU A 301 -3.71 -36.46 11.52
C GLU A 301 -4.47 -35.94 12.75
N ASN A 302 -3.75 -35.66 13.83
CA ASN A 302 -4.31 -35.08 15.05
C ASN A 302 -4.84 -33.66 14.83
N PHE A 303 -4.20 -32.88 13.96
CA PHE A 303 -4.68 -31.55 13.59
C PHE A 303 -5.94 -31.64 12.73
N LEU A 304 -5.94 -32.52 11.73
CA LEU A 304 -7.09 -32.74 10.84
C LEU A 304 -8.29 -33.29 11.61
N SER A 305 -8.11 -34.25 12.50
CA SER A 305 -9.20 -34.78 13.33
C SER A 305 -9.82 -33.71 14.22
N LYS A 306 -9.00 -32.86 14.86
CA LYS A 306 -9.48 -31.71 15.63
C LYS A 306 -10.20 -30.69 14.75
N LYS A 307 -9.71 -30.44 13.54
CA LYS A 307 -10.34 -29.51 12.59
C LYS A 307 -11.69 -30.05 12.10
N ARG A 308 -11.77 -31.32 11.71
CA ARG A 308 -13.03 -32.03 11.37
C ARG A 308 -14.04 -31.93 12.50
N LYS A 309 -13.62 -32.22 13.74
CA LYS A 309 -14.51 -32.12 14.93
C LYS A 309 -15.04 -30.69 15.16
N ARG A 310 -14.20 -29.67 15.00
CA ARG A 310 -14.61 -28.26 15.15
C ARG A 310 -15.57 -27.84 14.04
N ASN A 311 -15.31 -28.25 12.80
CA ASN A 311 -16.19 -27.96 11.67
C ASN A 311 -17.56 -28.62 11.88
N ALA A 312 -17.59 -29.92 12.18
CA ALA A 312 -18.84 -30.63 12.48
C ALA A 312 -19.64 -29.99 13.63
N ALA A 313 -18.96 -29.46 14.67
CA ALA A 313 -19.63 -28.74 15.75
C ALA A 313 -20.21 -27.38 15.30
N LYS A 314 -19.54 -26.66 14.38
CA LYS A 314 -20.06 -25.43 13.77
C LYS A 314 -21.23 -25.73 12.85
N ASP A 315 -21.12 -26.75 12.01
CA ASP A 315 -22.18 -27.16 11.07
C ASP A 315 -23.42 -27.61 11.85
N ARG A 316 -23.24 -28.37 12.94
CA ARG A 316 -24.33 -28.72 13.86
C ARG A 316 -25.01 -27.50 14.49
N ARG A 317 -24.30 -26.39 14.72
CA ARG A 317 -24.91 -25.14 15.21
C ARG A 317 -25.77 -24.46 14.14
N LYS A 318 -25.44 -24.63 12.86
CA LYS A 318 -26.21 -24.10 11.73
C LYS A 318 -27.44 -24.94 11.41
N LEU A 319 -27.48 -26.21 11.85
CA LEU A 319 -28.65 -27.07 11.69
C LEU A 319 -29.75 -26.70 12.69
N PRO A 320 -31.04 -26.73 12.29
CA PRO A 320 -32.16 -26.52 13.20
C PRO A 320 -32.11 -27.52 14.36
N SER A 321 -32.21 -27.04 15.61
CA SER A 321 -32.31 -27.94 16.75
C SER A 321 -33.69 -28.59 16.76
N HIS A 322 -33.78 -29.89 16.52
CA HIS A 322 -34.99 -30.64 16.84
C HIS A 322 -35.19 -30.60 18.35
N LYS A 323 -35.99 -29.65 18.84
CA LYS A 323 -36.55 -29.70 20.18
C LYS A 323 -37.52 -30.87 20.18
N THR A 324 -37.11 -31.98 20.76
CA THR A 324 -38.03 -33.09 21.07
C THR A 324 -39.05 -32.56 22.08
N SER A 325 -40.32 -32.52 21.65
CA SER A 325 -41.47 -32.23 22.52
C SER A 325 -41.73 -33.35 23.51
#